data_AF-A0A7J0BXP4-F1
#
_entry.id   AF-A0A7J0BXP4-F1
#
_cell.length_a   1.000
_cell.length_b   1.000
_cell.length_c   1.000
_cell.angle_alpha   90.00
_cell.angle_beta   90.00
_cell.angle_gamma   90.00
#
_symmetry.space_group_name_H-M   'P 1'
#
loop_
_entity.id
_entity.type
_entity.pdbx_description
1 polymer ?
#
loop_
_entity_poly.entity_id
_entity_poly.type
_entity_poly.pdbx_seq_one_letter_code
_entity_poly.pdbx_strand_id
1 'polypeptide(L)'
;MNVHAAVGAGKRRKPFRIREFLFSKESSMAEIARQLNLPHQTVSATVRGVKNNREVLKALRDMGCPLDALSLPDELKNDRSSKAS
;
A
#
# COMPACT_ATOMS: atom_id res chain seq x y z
N MET A 1 16.65 -18.37 5.94
CA MET A 1 15.46 -17.83 5.23
C MET A 1 14.57 -17.21 6.30
N ASN A 2 14.42 -15.88 6.32
CA ASN A 2 13.76 -15.18 7.43
C ASN A 2 12.24 -15.34 7.37
N VAL A 3 11.71 -15.96 8.43
CA VAL A 3 10.31 -16.39 8.66
C VAL A 3 9.35 -15.27 9.07
N HIS A 4 9.75 -14.00 8.96
CA HIS A 4 8.94 -12.83 9.32
C HIS A 4 8.23 -12.17 8.14
N ALA A 5 7.98 -12.93 7.06
CA ALA A 5 7.14 -12.47 5.96
C ALA A 5 5.66 -12.38 6.40
N ALA A 6 5.34 -11.37 7.21
CA ALA A 6 4.09 -10.61 7.19
C ALA A 6 2.78 -11.39 6.98
N VAL A 7 2.61 -12.56 7.63
CA VAL A 7 1.33 -13.28 7.67
C VAL A 7 0.38 -12.49 8.58
N GLY A 8 -0.38 -11.56 7.99
CA GLY A 8 -1.36 -10.72 8.70
C GLY A 8 -1.27 -9.22 8.44
N ALA A 9 -0.29 -8.72 7.67
CA ALA A 9 -0.13 -7.29 7.39
C ALA A 9 -1.34 -6.65 6.66
N GLY A 10 -2.15 -7.46 5.97
CA GLY A 10 -3.41 -7.02 5.38
C GLY A 10 -4.60 -6.93 6.36
N LYS A 11 -4.55 -7.60 7.52
CA LYS A 11 -5.69 -7.75 8.45
C LYS A 11 -6.10 -6.44 9.13
N ARG A 12 -5.18 -5.47 9.21
CA ARG A 12 -5.38 -4.14 9.78
C ARG A 12 -5.46 -3.03 8.73
N ARG A 13 -5.34 -3.39 7.43
CA ARG A 13 -5.47 -2.45 6.32
C ARG A 13 -6.87 -1.84 6.33
N LYS A 14 -6.97 -0.54 6.08
CA LYS A 14 -8.24 0.19 6.03
C LYS A 14 -8.63 0.42 4.56
N PRO A 15 -9.22 -0.58 3.87
CA PRO A 15 -9.53 -0.48 2.44
C PRO A 15 -10.44 0.71 2.11
N PHE A 16 -11.36 1.06 3.00
CA PHE A 16 -12.22 2.23 2.85
C PHE A 16 -11.43 3.54 2.79
N ARG A 17 -10.49 3.75 3.72
CA ARG A 17 -9.61 4.94 3.71
C ARG A 17 -8.73 5.02 2.48
N ILE A 18 -8.22 3.87 2.01
CA ILE A 18 -7.43 3.83 0.76
C ILE A 18 -8.31 4.26 -0.41
N ARG A 19 -9.57 3.78 -0.49
CA ARG A 19 -10.50 4.19 -1.55
C ARG A 19 -10.89 5.66 -1.46
N GLU A 20 -11.15 6.19 -0.28
CA GLU A 20 -11.42 7.63 -0.08
C GLU A 20 -10.23 8.48 -0.53
N PHE A 21 -9.00 8.07 -0.20
CA PHE A 21 -7.80 8.75 -0.67
C PHE A 21 -7.67 8.73 -2.20
N LEU A 22 -7.95 7.59 -2.84
CA LEU A 22 -7.91 7.50 -4.30
C LEU A 22 -8.98 8.39 -4.93
N PHE A 23 -10.19 8.41 -4.35
CA PHE A 23 -11.27 9.28 -4.79
C PHE A 23 -10.91 10.76 -4.67
N SER A 24 -10.28 11.18 -3.56
CA SER A 24 -9.84 12.57 -3.39
C SER A 24 -8.68 12.99 -4.29
N LYS A 25 -8.02 12.02 -4.93
CA LYS A 25 -6.95 12.23 -5.93
C LYS A 25 -7.43 12.04 -7.37
N GLU A 26 -8.75 11.92 -7.58
CA GLU A 26 -9.35 11.60 -8.88
C GLU A 26 -8.70 10.37 -9.55
N SER A 27 -8.19 9.45 -8.73
CA SER A 27 -7.49 8.26 -9.15
C SER A 27 -8.31 7.02 -8.83
N SER A 28 -8.06 5.94 -9.57
CA SER A 28 -8.78 4.67 -9.40
C SER A 28 -7.80 3.51 -9.24
N MET A 29 -8.29 2.40 -8.68
CA MET A 29 -7.51 1.15 -8.65
C MET A 29 -7.18 0.65 -10.07
N ALA A 30 -8.00 0.99 -11.07
CA ALA A 30 -7.74 0.69 -12.47
C ALA A 30 -6.62 1.59 -13.05
N GLU A 31 -6.55 2.86 -12.65
CA GLU A 31 -5.43 3.76 -12.96
C GLU A 31 -4.10 3.15 -12.52
N ILE A 32 -4.06 2.71 -11.26
CA ILE A 32 -2.86 2.11 -10.65
C ILE A 32 -2.49 0.81 -11.35
N ALA A 33 -3.48 -0.03 -11.65
CA ALA A 33 -3.28 -1.26 -12.39
C ALA A 33 -2.63 -0.98 -13.76
N ARG A 34 -3.11 0.05 -14.47
CA ARG A 34 -2.53 0.49 -15.76
C ARG A 34 -1.11 1.02 -15.60
N GLN A 35 -0.85 1.87 -14.62
CA GLN A 35 0.49 2.43 -14.36
C GLN A 35 1.54 1.36 -14.03
N LEU A 36 1.12 0.33 -13.28
CA LEU A 36 2.02 -0.76 -12.86
C LEU A 36 2.03 -1.94 -13.84
N ASN A 37 1.25 -1.90 -14.92
CA ASN A 37 1.02 -3.03 -15.82
C ASN A 37 0.61 -4.32 -15.07
N LEU A 38 -0.25 -4.17 -14.05
CA LEU A 38 -0.73 -5.26 -13.21
C LEU A 38 -2.22 -5.53 -13.45
N PRO A 39 -2.69 -6.78 -13.28
CA PRO A 39 -4.12 -7.06 -13.28
C PRO A 39 -4.85 -6.28 -12.19
N HIS A 40 -6.01 -5.69 -12.51
CA HIS A 40 -6.85 -4.96 -11.56
C HIS A 40 -7.19 -5.80 -10.30
N GLN A 41 -7.37 -7.12 -10.47
CA GLN A 41 -7.62 -8.04 -9.36
C GLN A 41 -6.45 -8.08 -8.35
N THR A 42 -5.21 -7.93 -8.80
CA THR A 42 -4.01 -7.87 -7.94
C THR A 42 -4.03 -6.60 -7.09
N VAL A 43 -4.38 -5.46 -7.68
CA VAL A 43 -4.51 -4.18 -6.96
C VAL A 43 -5.65 -4.28 -5.94
N SER A 44 -6.82 -4.76 -6.35
CA SER A 44 -7.99 -4.92 -5.47
C SER A 44 -7.72 -5.89 -4.31
N ALA A 45 -7.09 -7.04 -4.57
CA ALA A 45 -6.70 -7.99 -3.54
C ALA A 45 -5.68 -7.39 -2.57
N THR A 46 -4.79 -6.53 -3.06
CA THR A 46 -3.84 -5.80 -2.21
C THR A 46 -4.55 -4.76 -1.35
N VAL A 47 -5.40 -3.90 -1.91
CA VAL A 47 -6.16 -2.91 -1.14
C VAL A 47 -7.03 -3.57 -0.06
N ARG A 48 -7.66 -4.71 -0.38
CA ARG A 48 -8.48 -5.50 0.56
C ARG A 48 -7.69 -6.25 1.64
N GLY A 49 -6.36 -6.29 1.56
CA GLY A 49 -5.55 -7.04 2.52
C GLY A 49 -5.46 -8.54 2.26
N VAL A 50 -6.01 -9.03 1.14
CA VAL A 50 -6.00 -10.46 0.75
C VAL A 50 -4.63 -10.86 0.19
N LYS A 51 -3.99 -9.95 -0.55
CA LYS A 51 -2.62 -10.13 -1.07
C LYS A 51 -1.70 -9.02 -0.56
N ASN A 52 -0.41 -9.32 -0.54
CA ASN A 52 0.62 -8.36 -0.20
C ASN A 52 1.52 -8.13 -1.41
N ASN A 53 1.16 -7.16 -2.25
CA ASN A 53 1.98 -6.77 -3.39
C ASN A 53 2.76 -5.49 -3.04
N ARG A 54 4.10 -5.61 -3.00
CA ARG A 54 5.00 -4.51 -2.63
C ARG A 54 4.95 -3.35 -3.62
N GLU A 55 4.79 -3.61 -4.91
CA GLU A 55 4.73 -2.58 -5.96
C GLU A 55 3.47 -1.74 -5.82
N VAL A 56 2.33 -2.39 -5.60
CA VAL A 56 1.05 -1.70 -5.37
C VAL A 56 1.12 -0.85 -4.10
N LEU A 57 1.67 -1.38 -3.01
CA LEU A 57 1.83 -0.62 -1.76
C LEU A 57 2.81 0.55 -1.91
N LYS A 58 3.90 0.36 -2.66
CA LYS A 58 4.86 1.42 -2.97
C LYS A 58 4.21 2.52 -3.81
N ALA A 59 3.46 2.16 -4.86
CA ALA A 59 2.74 3.14 -5.68
C ALA A 59 1.71 3.94 -4.87
N LEU A 60 0.95 3.26 -4.00
CA LEU A 60 0.02 3.93 -3.09
C LEU A 60 0.76 4.90 -2.14
N ARG A 61 1.89 4.49 -1.58
CA ARG A 61 2.73 5.34 -0.74
C ARG A 61 3.26 6.55 -1.51
N ASP A 62 3.79 6.33 -2.71
CA ASP A 62 4.43 7.36 -3.52
C ASP A 62 3.40 8.38 -4.03
N MET A 63 2.13 7.99 -4.21
CA MET A 63 1.01 8.92 -4.44
C MET A 63 0.61 9.74 -3.20
N GLY A 64 1.11 9.38 -2.01
CA GLY A 64 0.79 10.05 -0.74
C GLY A 64 -0.32 9.39 0.06
N CYS A 65 -0.64 8.12 -0.19
CA CYS A 65 -1.67 7.41 0.57
C CYS A 65 -1.26 7.28 2.05
N PRO A 66 -2.19 7.53 2.99
CA PRO A 66 -1.91 7.42 4.42
C PRO A 66 -1.29 6.08 4.82
N LEU A 67 -0.13 6.12 5.49
CA LEU A 67 0.62 4.92 5.90
C LEU A 67 -0.17 4.10 6.95
N ASP A 68 -0.98 4.77 7.78
CA ASP A 68 -1.89 4.15 8.75
C ASP A 68 -3.02 3.38 8.06
N ALA A 69 -3.45 3.83 6.87
CA ALA A 69 -4.44 3.13 6.05
C ALA A 69 -3.84 1.93 5.31
N LEU A 70 -2.60 2.08 4.82
CA LEU A 70 -1.85 0.99 4.17
C LEU A 70 -1.47 -0.13 5.13
N SER A 71 -1.52 0.15 6.44
CA SER A 71 -1.11 -0.76 7.51
C SER A 71 0.28 -1.33 7.21
N LEU A 72 1.19 -0.46 6.77
CA LEU A 72 2.58 -0.83 6.61
C LEU A 72 3.11 -1.21 8.00
N PRO A 73 3.81 -2.35 8.15
CA PRO A 73 4.49 -2.68 9.39
C PRO A 73 5.41 -1.51 9.77
N ASP A 74 5.53 -1.22 11.06
CA ASP A 74 6.26 -0.05 11.59
C ASP A 74 7.71 0.05 11.08
N GLU A 75 8.29 -1.05 10.60
CA GLU A 75 9.59 -1.12 9.93
C GLU A 75 9.71 -0.23 8.68
N LEU A 76 8.59 0.06 8.00
CA LEU A 76 8.55 0.99 6.85
C LEU A 76 8.28 2.45 7.24
N LYS A 77 8.04 2.74 8.53
CA LYS A 77 7.84 4.12 9.02
C LYS A 77 9.15 4.83 9.37
N ASN A 78 10.29 4.13 9.36
CA ASN A 78 11.56 4.63 9.90
C ASN A 78 12.68 4.86 8.86
N ASP A 79 12.36 5.38 7.67
CA ASP A 79 13.39 5.85 6.71
C ASP A 79 13.29 7.37 6.47
N ARG A 80 13.15 8.13 7.55
CA ARG A 80 13.25 9.61 7.57
C ARG A 80 14.12 10.15 8.71
N SER A 81 14.99 9.33 9.31
CA SER A 81 15.88 9.81 10.37
C SER A 81 17.27 9.17 10.30
N SER A 82 18.05 9.53 9.27
CA SER A 82 19.52 9.57 9.38
C SER A 82 20.13 10.25 8.15
N LYS A 83 19.96 11.57 8.07
CA LYS A 83 20.95 12.48 7.48
C LYS A 83 20.71 13.89 8.01
N ALA A 84 21.17 14.12 9.23
CA ALA A 84 21.49 15.45 9.72
C ALA A 84 22.63 15.31 10.73
N SER A 85 23.71 16.03 10.42
CA SER A 85 24.88 16.35 11.25
C SER A 85 25.99 15.31 11.29
#